data_AF-A0A9D1FKH3-F1
#
_entry.id   AF-A0A9D1FKH3-F1
#
_cell.length_a   1.000
_cell.length_b   1.000
_cell.length_c   1.000
_cell.angle_alpha   90.00
_cell.angle_beta   90.00
_cell.angle_gamma   90.00
#
_symmetry.space_group_name_H-M   'P 1'
#
loop_
_entity.id
_entity.type
_entity.pdbx_description
1 polymer ?
#
loop_
_entity_poly.entity_id
_entity_poly.type
_entity_poly.pdbx_seq_one_letter_code
_entity_poly.pdbx_strand_id
1 'polypeptide(L)'
;MEIMVEYLAKGFMTMLMISLPCVLVAASIGLVVGILQAVTQVQEQTIAAAPKIIAVFLTIIILGMWYIKLLTEFVIEGSAIAFNVLPHNEEYVLESNYYKHTRPFANEMYDKVDGSQKDLKEIMKNPGKLPWVDKAEKSTYGAAKRGENPTPNFIEKKKIMGR
;
A
#
# COMPACT_ATOMS: atom_id res chain seq x y z
N MET A 1 20.25 6.08 -0.76
CA MET A 1 20.38 4.60 -0.76
C MET A 1 20.87 4.08 0.59
N GLU A 2 21.89 4.68 1.20
CA GLU A 2 22.44 4.26 2.51
C GLU A 2 21.39 4.21 3.63
N ILE A 3 20.59 5.27 3.80
CA ILE A 3 19.52 5.35 4.82
C ILE A 3 18.51 4.20 4.69
N MET A 4 18.17 3.80 3.46
CA MET A 4 17.22 2.70 3.24
C MET A 4 17.81 1.36 3.68
N VAL A 5 19.09 1.13 3.41
CA VAL A 5 19.80 -0.10 3.80
C VAL A 5 19.98 -0.17 5.32
N GLU A 6 20.33 0.94 5.95
CA GLU A 6 20.43 1.04 7.42
C GLU A 6 19.08 0.74 8.09
N TYR A 7 17.99 1.28 7.55
CA TYR A 7 16.65 1.04 8.10
C TYR A 7 16.21 -0.42 7.94
N LEU A 8 16.56 -1.03 6.81
CA LEU A 8 16.32 -2.44 6.54
C LEU A 8 17.08 -3.32 7.55
N ALA A 9 18.34 -3.00 7.84
CA ALA A 9 19.14 -3.67 8.87
C ALA A 9 18.53 -3.52 10.28
N LYS A 10 18.03 -2.31 10.61
CA LYS A 10 17.31 -2.07 11.89
C LYS A 10 16.03 -2.91 11.98
N GLY A 11 15.30 -3.06 10.88
CA GLY A 11 14.13 -3.93 10.81
C GLY A 11 14.47 -5.40 11.11
N PHE A 12 15.54 -5.91 10.51
CA PHE A 12 16.03 -7.26 10.81
C PHE A 12 16.45 -7.43 12.27
N MET A 13 17.17 -6.46 12.83
CA MET A 13 17.53 -6.48 14.25
C MET A 13 16.30 -6.53 15.15
N THR A 14 15.28 -5.72 14.84
CA THR A 14 14.03 -5.68 15.62
C THR A 14 13.28 -7.02 15.55
N MET A 15 13.19 -7.63 14.36
CA MET A 15 12.61 -8.96 14.18
C MET A 15 13.36 -10.04 14.96
N LEU A 16 14.70 -9.97 14.95
CA LEU A 16 15.55 -10.92 15.67
C LEU A 16 15.37 -10.76 17.17
N MET A 17 15.32 -9.52 17.67
CA MET A 17 15.11 -9.21 19.09
C MET A 17 13.74 -9.70 19.62
N ILE A 18 12.69 -9.64 18.79
CA ILE A 18 11.35 -10.15 19.15
C ILE A 18 11.31 -11.69 19.11
N SER A 19 11.92 -12.31 18.09
CA SER A 19 11.87 -13.76 17.90
C SER A 19 12.77 -14.53 18.87
N LEU A 20 13.93 -14.00 19.23
CA LEU A 20 14.94 -14.67 20.06
C LEU A 20 14.40 -15.20 21.40
N PRO A 21 13.75 -14.40 22.27
CA PRO A 21 13.19 -14.91 23.52
C PRO A 21 12.10 -15.97 23.31
N CYS A 22 11.27 -15.81 22.28
CA CYS A 22 10.19 -16.74 21.95
C CYS A 22 10.75 -18.10 21.50
N VAL A 23 11.79 -18.09 20.66
CA VAL A 23 12.49 -19.29 20.18
C VAL A 23 13.24 -19.98 21.31
N LEU A 24 13.90 -19.23 22.20
CA LEU A 24 14.67 -19.78 23.31
C LEU A 24 13.77 -20.55 24.29
N VAL A 25 12.61 -19.97 24.64
CA VAL A 25 11.61 -20.65 25.48
C VAL A 25 10.99 -21.86 24.76
N ALA A 26 10.67 -21.73 23.47
CA ALA A 26 10.13 -22.85 22.70
C ALA A 26 11.13 -24.02 22.61
N ALA A 27 12.42 -23.73 22.48
CA ALA A 27 13.48 -24.72 22.40
C ALA A 27 13.73 -25.42 23.74
N SER A 28 13.81 -24.67 24.85
CA SER A 28 14.05 -25.24 26.18
C SER A 28 12.92 -26.18 26.59
N ILE A 29 11.67 -25.78 26.34
CA ILE A 29 10.50 -26.59 26.70
C ILE A 29 10.32 -27.75 25.74
N GLY A 30 10.59 -27.54 24.45
CA GLY A 30 10.61 -28.63 23.47
C GLY A 30 11.62 -29.72 23.85
N LEU A 31 12.79 -29.34 24.36
CA LEU A 31 13.79 -30.29 24.84
C LEU A 31 13.30 -31.06 26.07
N VAL A 32 12.76 -30.37 27.08
CA VAL A 32 12.24 -31.00 28.30
C VAL A 32 11.11 -31.98 27.97
N VAL A 33 10.15 -31.55 27.16
CA VAL A 33 9.03 -32.40 26.74
C VAL A 33 9.51 -33.58 25.89
N GLY A 34 10.48 -33.38 25.00
CA GLY A 34 11.07 -34.45 24.19
C GLY A 34 11.74 -35.54 25.02
N ILE A 35 12.45 -35.17 26.10
CA ILE A 35 13.03 -36.15 27.03
C ILE A 35 11.93 -36.93 27.76
N LEU A 36 10.90 -36.24 28.25
CA LEU A 36 9.76 -36.90 28.91
C LEU A 36 9.04 -37.87 27.97
N GLN A 37 8.90 -37.49 26.70
CA GLN A 37 8.31 -38.34 25.67
C GLN A 37 9.15 -39.58 25.39
N ALA A 38 10.48 -39.46 25.39
CA ALA A 38 11.40 -40.59 25.21
C ALA A 38 11.42 -41.56 26.40
N VAL A 39 11.38 -41.04 27.63
CA VAL A 39 11.45 -41.86 28.87
C VAL A 39 10.14 -42.62 29.12
N THR A 40 8.98 -42.02 28.83
CA THR A 40 7.66 -42.62 29.10
C THR A 40 7.14 -43.51 27.96
N GLN A 41 7.82 -43.55 26.81
CA GLN A 41 7.40 -44.26 25.60
C GLN A 41 6.01 -43.83 25.04
N VAL A 42 5.46 -42.71 25.51
CA VAL A 42 4.17 -42.20 25.05
C VAL A 42 4.37 -41.39 23.76
N GLN A 43 4.03 -41.97 22.62
CA GLN A 43 4.14 -41.32 21.29
C GLN A 43 2.88 -40.56 20.86
N GLU A 44 2.03 -40.16 21.80
CA GLU A 44 0.86 -39.32 21.54
C GLU A 44 1.28 -37.88 21.21
N GLN A 45 1.26 -37.52 19.92
CA GLN A 45 1.70 -36.22 19.42
C GLN A 45 0.94 -35.03 20.03
N THR A 46 -0.30 -35.24 20.48
CA THR A 46 -1.17 -34.22 21.08
C THR A 46 -0.72 -33.81 22.49
N ILE A 47 -0.28 -34.76 23.32
CA ILE A 47 0.15 -34.51 24.71
C ILE A 47 1.49 -33.76 24.74
N ALA A 48 2.40 -34.03 23.81
CA ALA A 48 3.68 -33.33 23.71
C ALA A 48 3.55 -31.90 23.17
N ALA A 49 2.51 -31.62 22.37
CA ALA A 49 2.32 -30.30 21.76
C ALA A 49 1.74 -29.25 22.74
N ALA A 50 0.84 -29.67 23.64
CA ALA A 50 0.13 -28.74 24.53
C ALA A 50 1.05 -27.94 25.48
N PRO A 51 2.03 -28.54 26.17
CA PRO A 51 2.92 -27.80 27.09
C PRO A 51 3.75 -26.73 26.36
N LYS A 52 4.21 -27.04 25.13
CA LYS A 52 5.00 -26.12 24.31
C LYS A 52 4.19 -24.88 23.92
N ILE A 53 2.94 -25.07 23.50
CA ILE A 53 2.05 -23.97 23.08
C ILE A 53 1.75 -23.05 24.26
N ILE A 54 1.38 -23.62 25.42
CA ILE A 54 1.03 -22.83 26.62
C ILE A 54 2.22 -21.97 27.05
N ALA A 55 3.43 -22.52 27.00
CA ALA A 55 4.59 -21.77 27.46
C ALA A 55 5.02 -20.64 26.49
N VAL A 56 4.94 -20.87 25.18
CA VAL A 56 5.14 -19.80 24.19
C VAL A 56 4.10 -18.71 24.38
N PHE A 57 2.83 -19.10 24.62
CA PHE A 57 1.76 -18.16 24.88
C PHE A 57 2.01 -17.30 26.14
N LEU A 58 2.44 -17.91 27.24
CA LEU A 58 2.82 -17.19 28.46
C LEU A 58 4.00 -16.22 28.22
N THR A 59 4.97 -16.64 27.42
CA THR A 59 6.13 -15.80 27.05
C THR A 59 5.69 -14.56 26.30
N ILE A 60 4.75 -14.70 25.35
CA ILE A 60 4.19 -13.58 24.61
C ILE A 60 3.37 -12.66 25.51
N ILE A 61 2.62 -13.19 26.48
CA ILE A 61 1.88 -12.34 27.43
C ILE A 61 2.83 -11.49 28.27
N ILE A 62 3.87 -12.10 28.83
CA ILE A 62 4.83 -11.41 29.71
C ILE A 62 5.64 -10.36 28.91
N LEU A 63 6.08 -10.71 27.70
CA LEU A 63 6.91 -9.83 26.86
C LEU A 63 6.09 -8.96 25.90
N GLY A 64 4.77 -9.11 25.85
CA GLY A 64 3.91 -8.48 24.85
C GLY A 64 3.98 -6.95 24.88
N MET A 65 4.02 -6.37 26.07
CA MET A 65 4.18 -4.92 26.22
C MET A 65 5.53 -4.42 25.68
N TRP A 66 6.59 -5.22 25.82
CA TRP A 66 7.91 -4.89 25.28
C TRP A 66 7.94 -4.98 23.76
N TYR A 67 7.34 -6.02 23.17
CA TYR A 67 7.24 -6.17 21.72
C TYR A 67 6.46 -5.02 21.08
N ILE A 68 5.37 -4.60 21.70
CA ILE A 68 4.59 -3.45 21.22
C ILE A 68 5.43 -2.18 21.22
N LYS A 69 6.26 -1.94 22.26
CA LYS A 69 7.17 -0.78 22.30
C LYS A 69 8.18 -0.81 21.16
N LEU A 70 8.86 -1.94 20.96
CA LEU A 70 9.85 -2.11 19.88
C LEU A 70 9.22 -1.87 18.50
N LEU A 71 8.03 -2.42 18.26
CA LEU A 71 7.32 -2.24 16.98
C LEU A 71 6.85 -0.79 16.81
N THR A 72 6.36 -0.16 17.86
CA THR A 72 5.87 1.24 17.80
C THR A 72 7.03 2.19 17.51
N GLU A 73 8.17 2.02 18.17
CA GLU A 73 9.39 2.79 17.92
C GLU A 73 9.87 2.62 16.46
N PHE A 74 9.90 1.39 15.98
CA PHE A 74 10.23 1.09 14.58
C PHE A 74 9.20 1.67 13.59
N VAL A 75 7.91 1.73 13.91
CA VAL A 75 6.93 2.32 12.98
C VAL A 75 7.04 3.85 12.97
N ILE A 76 7.19 4.47 14.14
CA ILE A 76 7.26 5.93 14.27
C ILE A 76 8.50 6.46 13.55
N GLU A 77 9.68 5.88 13.81
CA GLU A 77 10.91 6.31 13.14
C GLU A 77 10.84 6.11 11.62
N GLY A 78 10.33 4.97 11.17
CA GLY A 78 10.22 4.65 9.75
C GLY A 78 9.28 5.61 9.04
N SER A 79 8.15 5.94 9.67
CA SER A 79 7.22 6.95 9.16
C SER A 79 7.84 8.35 9.11
N ALA A 80 8.62 8.73 10.14
CA ALA A 80 9.28 10.03 10.19
C ALA A 80 10.34 10.16 9.09
N ILE A 81 11.13 9.11 8.86
CA ILE A 81 12.10 9.06 7.75
C ILE A 81 11.35 9.10 6.42
N ALA A 82 10.27 8.33 6.28
CA ALA A 82 9.52 8.27 5.05
C ALA A 82 8.94 9.65 4.66
N PHE A 83 8.27 10.33 5.59
CA PHE A 83 7.61 11.60 5.30
C PHE A 83 8.55 12.81 5.27
N ASN A 84 9.71 12.78 5.93
CA ASN A 84 10.64 13.91 5.88
C ASN A 84 11.69 13.78 4.76
N VAL A 85 12.09 12.56 4.41
CA VAL A 85 13.19 12.33 3.46
C VAL A 85 12.68 12.08 2.03
N LEU A 86 11.51 11.45 1.82
CA LEU A 86 10.99 11.23 0.47
C LEU A 86 10.53 12.50 -0.26
N PRO A 87 9.79 13.46 0.34
CA PRO A 87 9.33 14.63 -0.42
C PRO A 87 10.46 15.59 -0.81
N HIS A 88 11.63 15.46 -0.18
CA HIS A 88 12.85 16.17 -0.58
C HIS A 88 13.58 15.51 -1.76
N ASN A 89 13.26 14.26 -2.09
CA ASN A 89 13.81 13.60 -3.27
C ASN A 89 12.88 13.84 -4.46
N GLU A 90 13.28 14.77 -5.35
CA GLU A 90 12.56 15.17 -6.57
C GLU A 90 12.32 14.01 -7.57
N GLU A 91 12.88 12.83 -7.32
CA GLU A 91 12.78 11.65 -8.20
C GLU A 91 11.45 10.88 -8.10
N TYR A 92 10.68 11.04 -7.00
CA TYR A 92 9.45 10.25 -6.75
C TYR A 92 8.18 11.09 -6.62
N VAL A 93 8.29 12.42 -6.69
CA VAL A 93 7.12 13.31 -6.69
C VAL A 93 6.65 13.45 -8.13
N LEU A 94 5.38 13.09 -8.37
CA LEU A 94 4.72 13.30 -9.66
C LEU A 94 4.87 14.77 -10.06
N GLU A 95 5.22 15.03 -11.32
CA GLU A 95 5.36 16.40 -11.80
C GLU A 95 4.12 17.24 -11.48
N SER A 96 4.30 18.54 -11.24
CA SER A 96 3.19 19.47 -10.96
C SER A 96 2.08 19.41 -12.03
N ASN A 97 2.38 18.97 -13.27
CA ASN A 97 1.44 18.87 -14.38
C ASN A 97 0.88 17.44 -14.62
N TYR A 98 1.03 16.50 -13.68
CA TYR A 98 0.63 15.09 -13.88
C TYR A 98 -0.87 14.94 -14.20
N TYR A 99 -1.72 15.79 -13.61
CA TYR A 99 -3.17 15.79 -13.81
C TYR A 99 -3.61 16.02 -15.27
N LYS A 100 -2.75 16.61 -16.12
CA LYS A 100 -3.05 16.88 -17.53
C LYS A 100 -3.11 15.59 -18.37
N HIS A 101 -2.41 14.54 -17.94
CA HIS A 101 -2.21 13.31 -18.72
C HIS A 101 -2.94 12.08 -18.14
N THR A 102 -3.42 12.15 -16.90
CA THR A 102 -4.04 10.99 -16.20
C THR A 102 -5.56 10.92 -16.33
N ARG A 103 -6.22 11.89 -16.96
CA ARG A 103 -7.69 11.90 -17.08
C ARG A 103 -8.14 11.55 -18.51
N PRO A 104 -8.24 10.25 -18.87
CA PRO A 104 -8.58 9.82 -20.24
C PRO A 104 -9.97 10.28 -20.69
N PHE A 105 -10.86 10.64 -19.76
CA PHE A 105 -12.22 11.10 -20.04
C PHE A 105 -12.47 12.56 -19.62
N ALA A 106 -11.44 13.33 -19.22
CA ALA A 106 -11.64 14.72 -18.77
C ALA A 106 -12.31 15.60 -19.82
N ASN A 107 -12.03 15.37 -21.10
CA ASN A 107 -12.64 16.10 -22.21
C ASN A 107 -13.98 15.54 -22.68
N GLU A 108 -14.38 14.37 -22.17
CA GLU A 108 -15.62 13.67 -22.56
C GLU A 108 -16.71 13.79 -21.48
N MET A 109 -16.36 14.20 -20.25
CA MET A 109 -17.30 14.43 -19.16
C MET A 109 -18.01 15.80 -19.19
N TYR A 110 -17.83 16.60 -20.25
CA TYR A 110 -18.62 17.82 -20.42
C TYR A 110 -20.04 17.43 -20.83
N ASP A 111 -20.92 17.28 -19.85
CA ASP A 111 -22.36 17.19 -20.09
C ASP A 111 -22.81 18.49 -20.76
N LYS A 112 -23.16 18.43 -22.05
CA LYS A 112 -23.57 19.60 -22.85
C LYS A 112 -25.03 19.97 -22.56
N VAL A 113 -25.43 19.96 -21.31
CA VAL A 113 -26.68 20.59 -20.87
C VAL A 113 -26.38 22.06 -20.68
N ASP A 114 -26.26 22.76 -21.81
CA ASP A 114 -26.37 24.22 -21.79
C ASP A 114 -27.83 24.51 -21.44
N GLY A 115 -28.11 25.01 -20.24
CA GLY A 115 -29.45 25.38 -19.75
C GLY A 115 -30.08 26.55 -20.51
N SER A 116 -29.89 26.57 -21.82
CA SER A 116 -30.22 27.62 -22.76
C SER A 116 -31.71 27.62 -23.07
N GLN A 117 -32.24 28.81 -23.25
CA GLN A 117 -33.63 29.08 -23.64
C GLN A 117 -34.07 28.30 -24.90
N LYS A 118 -33.13 27.86 -25.74
CA LYS A 118 -33.37 27.03 -26.92
C LYS A 118 -33.90 25.64 -26.56
N ASP A 119 -33.30 24.98 -25.57
CA ASP A 119 -33.73 23.65 -25.11
C ASP A 119 -35.13 23.75 -24.47
N LEU A 120 -35.41 24.82 -23.70
CA LEU A 120 -36.74 25.11 -23.14
C LEU A 120 -37.82 25.31 -24.22
N LYS A 121 -37.50 26.05 -25.27
CA LYS A 121 -38.43 26.32 -26.39
C LYS A 121 -38.70 25.06 -27.21
N GLU A 122 -37.73 24.15 -27.32
CA GLU A 122 -37.90 22.83 -27.94
C GLU A 122 -38.76 21.90 -27.08
N ILE A 123 -38.55 21.85 -25.76
CA ILE A 123 -39.38 21.07 -24.83
C ILE A 123 -40.84 21.54 -24.84
N MET A 124 -41.07 22.85 -24.94
CA MET A 124 -42.41 23.44 -25.04
C MET A 124 -43.13 23.07 -26.35
N LYS A 125 -42.37 22.86 -27.43
CA LYS A 125 -42.94 22.58 -28.76
C LYS A 125 -43.31 21.11 -28.92
N ASN A 126 -42.55 20.21 -28.30
CA ASN A 126 -42.78 18.76 -28.32
C ASN A 126 -42.88 18.22 -26.88
N PRO A 127 -44.04 18.36 -26.21
CA PRO A 127 -44.22 17.84 -24.85
C PRO A 127 -44.08 16.32 -24.86
N GLY A 128 -43.04 15.81 -24.18
CA GLY A 128 -42.74 14.38 -24.08
C GLY A 128 -41.40 13.96 -24.68
N LYS A 129 -40.72 14.81 -25.46
CA LYS A 129 -39.36 14.54 -25.94
C LYS A 129 -38.36 15.41 -25.18
N LEU A 130 -37.45 14.77 -24.45
CA LEU A 130 -36.42 15.46 -23.69
C LEU A 130 -35.21 15.71 -24.61
N PRO A 131 -34.69 16.95 -24.72
CA PRO A 131 -33.67 17.32 -25.72
C PRO A 131 -32.32 16.61 -25.53
N TRP A 132 -32.09 16.00 -24.38
CA TRP A 132 -30.88 15.21 -24.09
C TRP A 132 -31.02 13.71 -24.44
N VAL A 133 -32.24 13.21 -24.70
CA VAL A 133 -32.47 11.78 -25.02
C VAL A 133 -31.97 11.43 -26.41
N ASP A 134 -32.14 12.32 -27.40
CA ASP A 134 -31.64 12.09 -28.77
C ASP A 134 -30.15 12.46 -28.93
N LYS A 135 -29.64 13.39 -28.10
CA LYS A 135 -28.21 13.78 -28.10
C LYS A 135 -27.30 12.70 -27.50
N ALA A 136 -27.88 11.66 -26.90
CA ALA A 136 -27.16 10.49 -26.42
C ALA A 136 -26.62 9.58 -27.54
N GLU A 137 -26.99 9.83 -28.82
CA GLU A 137 -26.65 8.91 -29.88
C GLU A 137 -25.37 9.27 -30.65
N LYS A 138 -24.41 8.35 -30.55
CA LYS A 138 -23.12 8.22 -31.25
C LYS A 138 -22.06 9.28 -30.93
N SER A 139 -21.35 9.07 -29.83
CA SER A 139 -19.90 9.24 -29.86
C SER A 139 -19.34 8.23 -30.86
N THR A 140 -19.14 8.62 -32.12
CA THR A 140 -18.25 7.85 -33.00
C THR A 140 -16.90 7.79 -32.30
N TYR A 141 -16.48 6.60 -31.88
CA TYR A 141 -15.15 6.35 -31.36
C TYR A 141 -14.17 6.57 -32.51
N GLY A 142 -13.75 7.82 -32.73
CA GLY A 142 -12.52 8.11 -33.44
C GLY A 142 -11.35 7.54 -32.63
N ALA A 143 -10.22 7.27 -33.28
CA ALA A 143 -9.00 6.96 -32.54
C ALA A 143 -8.81 8.06 -31.47
N ALA A 144 -8.69 7.66 -30.20
CA ALA A 144 -8.45 8.59 -29.11
C ALA A 144 -7.29 9.50 -29.52
N LYS A 145 -7.46 10.82 -29.39
CA LYS A 145 -6.32 11.74 -29.61
C LYS A 145 -5.19 11.21 -28.75
N ARG A 146 -4.06 10.84 -29.38
CA ARG A 146 -2.86 10.45 -28.65
C ARG A 146 -2.65 11.54 -27.60
N GLY A 147 -2.65 11.16 -26.33
CA GLY A 147 -2.35 12.10 -25.25
C GLY A 147 -1.04 12.81 -25.59
N GLU A 148 -0.91 14.06 -25.15
CA GLU A 148 0.38 14.73 -25.24
C GLU A 148 1.45 13.79 -24.64
N ASN A 149 2.51 13.49 -25.40
CA ASN A 149 3.63 12.74 -24.86
C ASN A 149 4.18 13.58 -23.70
N PRO A 150 4.26 13.05 -22.47
CA PRO A 150 4.86 13.81 -21.38
C PRO A 150 6.29 14.16 -21.81
N THR A 151 6.56 15.46 -21.90
CA THR A 151 7.92 15.94 -22.14
C THR A 151 8.74 15.59 -20.90
N PRO A 152 9.95 15.04 -21.05
CA PRO A 152 10.78 14.69 -19.90
C PRO A 152 10.99 15.90 -18.98
N ASN A 153 10.87 15.71 -17.67
CA ASN A 153 11.25 16.74 -16.69
C ASN A 153 12.68 17.22 -16.95
N PHE A 154 13.07 18.38 -16.45
CA PHE A 154 14.45 18.86 -16.47
C PHE A 154 15.46 17.82 -15.95
N ILE A 155 15.08 17.01 -14.95
CA ILE A 155 15.90 15.93 -14.39
C ILE A 155 16.04 14.77 -15.39
N GLU A 156 14.94 14.29 -15.96
CA GLU A 156 14.94 13.23 -16.97
C GLU A 156 15.64 13.66 -18.25
N LYS A 157 15.42 14.92 -18.68
CA LYS A 157 16.07 15.53 -19.84
C LYS A 157 17.58 15.60 -19.65
N LYS A 158 18.05 15.95 -18.45
CA LYS A 158 19.48 15.91 -18.08
C LYS A 158 20.05 14.49 -18.17
N LYS A 159 19.34 13.51 -17.58
CA LYS A 159 19.69 12.08 -17.65
C LYS A 159 19.75 11.53 -19.08
N ILE A 160 18.78 11.89 -19.93
CA ILE A 160 18.70 11.50 -21.35
C ILE A 160 19.80 12.19 -22.17
N MET A 161 20.10 13.45 -21.89
CA MET A 161 21.17 14.20 -22.55
C MET A 161 22.58 13.85 -22.02
N GLY A 162 22.69 12.96 -21.04
CA GLY A 162 23.97 12.57 -20.42
C GLY A 162 24.68 13.75 -19.75
N ARG A 163 23.94 14.73 -19.23
CA ARG A 163 24.44 15.95 -18.59
C ARG A 163 23.97 16.11 -17.16
#